data_AF-T1C1R6-F1
#
_entry.id   AF-T1C1R6-F1
#
_cell.length_a   1.000
_cell.length_b   1.000
_cell.length_c   1.000
_cell.angle_alpha   90.00
_cell.angle_beta   90.00
_cell.angle_gamma   90.00
#
_symmetry.space_group_name_H-M   'P 1'
#
loop_
_entity.id
_entity.type
_entity.pdbx_description
1 polymer ?
#
loop_
_entity_poly.entity_id
_entity_poly.type
_entity_poly.pdbx_seq_one_letter_code
_entity_poly.pdbx_strand_id
1 'polypeptide(L)' 'MDNGHVWLSKIGEIRMFMHRPITGKIKTLSIKRDKVGDWFVTIVVQNNTEIHEP' A
#
# COMPACT_ATOMS: atom_id res chain seq x y z
N MET A 1 -8.99 -5.24 6.17
CA MET A 1 -8.19 -3.99 6.31
C MET A 1 -9.01 -3.13 7.23
N ASP A 2 -8.91 -3.41 8.50
CA ASP A 2 -9.84 -2.93 9.50
C ASP A 2 -9.08 -1.81 10.22
N ASN A 3 -9.61 -0.60 10.17
CA ASN A 3 -9.11 0.56 10.91
C ASN A 3 -7.75 1.17 10.47
N GLY A 4 -7.37 1.02 9.20
CA GLY A 4 -6.12 1.61 8.67
C GLY A 4 -4.86 0.86 9.09
N HIS A 5 -5.00 -0.39 9.52
CA HIS A 5 -3.86 -1.25 9.84
C HIS A 5 -3.61 -2.25 8.70
N VAL A 6 -2.35 -2.47 8.35
CA VAL A 6 -1.91 -3.46 7.37
C VAL A 6 -1.03 -4.48 8.05
N TRP A 7 -1.35 -5.75 7.79
CA TRP A 7 -0.49 -6.85 8.18
C TRP A 7 0.58 -7.11 7.11
N LEU A 8 1.85 -7.06 7.51
CA LEU A 8 2.98 -7.47 6.69
C LEU A 8 3.65 -8.72 7.28
N SER A 9 3.91 -9.71 6.43
CA SER A 9 4.45 -11.01 6.86
C SER A 9 5.78 -10.95 7.63
N LYS A 10 6.60 -9.90 7.47
CA LYS A 10 7.90 -9.73 8.15
C LYS A 10 7.96 -8.59 9.16
N ILE A 11 6.99 -7.68 9.14
CA ILE A 11 6.96 -6.49 10.00
C ILE A 11 5.86 -6.59 11.06
N GLY A 12 4.81 -7.37 10.78
CA GLY A 12 3.61 -7.45 11.61
C GLY A 12 2.60 -6.39 11.21
N GLU A 13 1.74 -6.04 12.15
CA GLU A 13 0.69 -5.05 11.96
C GLU A 13 1.27 -3.63 12.04
N ILE A 14 1.10 -2.86 10.97
CA ILE A 14 1.51 -1.46 10.90
C ILE A 14 0.31 -0.57 10.66
N ARG A 15 0.27 0.57 11.35
CA ARG A 15 -0.73 1.61 11.09
C ARG A 15 -0.34 2.38 9.83
N MET A 16 -1.21 2.39 8.84
CA MET A 16 -1.08 3.17 7.62
C MET A 16 -2.20 4.22 7.53
N PHE A 17 -1.82 5.43 7.13
CA PHE A 17 -2.78 6.47 6.75
C PHE A 17 -2.74 6.63 5.25
N MET A 18 -3.79 6.17 4.58
CA MET A 18 -3.91 6.32 3.14
C MET A 18 -4.70 7.58 2.82
N HIS A 19 -4.09 8.50 2.08
CA HIS A 19 -4.80 9.66 1.55
C HIS A 19 -5.84 9.26 0.48
N ARG A 20 -5.63 8.11 -0.19
CA ARG A 20 -6.53 7.60 -1.23
C ARG A 20 -6.78 6.11 -1.04
N PRO A 21 -7.99 5.60 -1.33
CA PRO A 21 -8.25 4.17 -1.28
C PRO A 21 -7.42 3.43 -2.33
N ILE A 22 -6.89 2.26 -1.97
CA ILE A 22 -6.20 1.37 -2.90
C ILE A 22 -7.25 0.60 -3.70
N THR A 23 -7.45 0.96 -4.96
CA THR A 23 -8.26 0.19 -5.91
C THR A 23 -7.35 -0.69 -6.75
N GLY A 24 -7.59 -2.00 -6.81
CA GLY A 24 -6.83 -2.94 -7.66
C GLY A 24 -6.05 -4.01 -6.89
N LYS A 25 -5.32 -4.87 -7.64
CA LYS A 25 -4.50 -5.94 -7.04
C LYS A 25 -3.12 -5.40 -6.71
N ILE A 26 -2.74 -5.45 -5.43
CA ILE A 26 -1.39 -5.06 -4.97
C ILE A 26 -0.38 -6.05 -5.55
N LYS A 27 0.57 -5.54 -6.34
CA LYS A 27 1.66 -6.33 -6.91
C LYS A 27 2.93 -6.22 -6.08
N THR A 28 3.27 -4.99 -5.71
CA THR A 28 4.54 -4.70 -5.05
C THR A 28 4.29 -3.71 -3.94
N LEU A 29 4.83 -4.01 -2.76
CA LEU A 29 4.82 -3.13 -1.61
C LEU A 29 6.26 -3.00 -1.11
N SER A 30 6.77 -1.77 -1.15
CA SER A 30 8.11 -1.44 -0.71
C SER A 30 8.03 -0.55 0.51
N ILE A 31 8.71 -0.95 1.58
CA ILE A 31 8.80 -0.16 2.82
C ILE A 31 10.23 0.28 2.99
N LYS A 32 10.42 1.57 3.21
CA LYS A 32 11.71 2.16 3.52
C LYS A 32 11.61 2.88 4.85
N ARG A 33 12.55 2.59 5.75
CA ARG A 33 12.77 3.36 6.96
C ARG A 33 13.97 4.27 6.72
N ASP A 34 13.82 5.57 6.94
CA ASP A 34 14.94 6.51 6.84
C ASP A 34 15.81 6.48 8.11
N LYS A 35 17.03 7.03 8.04
CA LYS A 35 17.94 7.12 9.19
C LYS A 35 17.37 7.98 10.32
N VAL A 36 16.51 8.94 9.98
CA VAL A 36 15.83 9.82 10.94
C VAL A 36 14.64 9.11 11.62
N GLY A 37 14.25 7.92 11.14
CA GLY A 37 13.21 7.09 11.74
C GLY A 37 11.85 7.16 11.05
N ASP A 38 11.71 7.99 10.02
CA ASP A 38 10.48 8.09 9.23
C ASP A 38 10.25 6.85 8.37
N TRP A 39 8.97 6.47 8.23
CA TRP A 39 8.53 5.31 7.45
C TRP A 39 7.85 5.76 6.16
N PHE A 40 8.35 5.24 5.04
CA PHE A 40 7.78 5.47 3.72
C PHE A 40 7.29 4.14 3.15
N VAL A 41 6.07 4.15 2.62
CA VAL A 41 5.46 2.98 2.00
C VAL A 41 5.10 3.33 0.56
N THR A 42 5.65 2.58 -0.38
CA THR A 42 5.31 2.67 -1.80
C THR A 42 4.50 1.44 -2.17
N ILE A 43 3.25 1.65 -2.60
CA ILE A 43 2.32 0.60 -3.00
C ILE A 43 2.11 0.71 -4.50
N VAL A 44 2.44 -0.38 -5.22
CA VAL A 44 2.19 -0.51 -6.65
C VAL A 44 1.02 -1.45 -6.85
N VAL A 45 -0.05 -0.93 -7.44
CA VAL A 45 -1.24 -1.69 -7.78
C VAL A 45 -1.35 -1.85 -9.29
N GLN A 46 -1.82 -3.03 -9.70
CA GLN A 46 -2.32 -3.21 -11.05
C GLN A 46 -3.82 -2.94 -11.02
N ASN A 47 -4.24 -1.86 -11.68
CA ASN A 47 -5.63 -1.65 -12.03
C ASN A 47 -5.91 -2.48 -13.27
N ASN A 48 -6.76 -3.50 -13.12
CA ASN A 48 -7.31 -4.24 -14.25
C ASN A 48 -8.51 -3.49 -14.83
N THR A 49 -8.39 -2.18 -14.95
CA THR A 49 -9.41 -1.36 -15.59
C THR A 49 -9.35 -1.68 -17.06
N GLU A 50 -10.26 -2.56 -17.49
CA GLU A 50 -10.63 -2.70 -18.89
C GLU A 50 -11.13 -1.32 -19.33
N ILE A 51 -10.24 -0.56 -19.96
CA ILE A 51 -10.59 0.66 -20.67
C ILE A 51 -11.45 0.23 -21.87
N HIS A 52 -12.76 0.14 -21.66
CA HIS A 52 -13.71 0.12 -22.77
C HIS A 52 -13.74 1.55 -23.32
N GLU A 53 -12.86 1.80 -24.28
CA GLU A 53 -12.83 3.04 -25.05
C GLU A 53 -14.12 3.12 -25.91
N PRO A 54 -14.86 4.25 -25.89
CA PRO A 54 -16.05 4.45 -26.71
C PRO A 54 -15.72 4.71 -28.19
#